data_AF-A0A3P6DS79-F1
#
_entry.id   AF-A0A3P6DS79-F1
#
_cell.length_a   1.000
_cell.length_b   1.000
_cell.length_c   1.000
_cell.angle_alpha   90.00
_cell.angle_beta   90.00
_cell.angle_gamma   90.00
#
_symmetry.space_group_name_H-M   'P 1'
#
loop_
_entity.id
_entity.type
_entity.pdbx_description
1 polymer ?
#
loop_
_entity_poly.entity_id
_entity_poly.type
_entity_poly.pdbx_seq_one_letter_code
_entity_poly.pdbx_strand_id
1 'polypeptide(L)'
;MQLGQEEISASETSYLNRTEAANVEKLVTAFLKSGVVPSEIGVITHYEGHRGCIVNYMARNGSLRQQLYKEIEVASVDAFQGREKDYIRLSCVRSNEHQGIDPRRLNVALTRARYGIVILGNPKEYGCLV
;
A
#
# COMPACT_ATOMS: atom_id res chain seq x y z
N MET A 1 -1.20 -3.96 -14.66
CA MET A 1 -1.94 -4.07 -13.37
C MET A 1 -3.39 -3.70 -13.63
N GLN A 2 -4.34 -4.33 -12.95
CA GLN A 2 -5.76 -4.03 -13.11
C GLN A 2 -6.17 -2.95 -12.11
N LEU A 3 -7.04 -2.02 -12.52
CA LEU A 3 -7.68 -1.05 -11.63
C LEU A 3 -8.97 -1.68 -11.08
N GLY A 4 -9.16 -1.64 -9.76
CA GLY A 4 -10.40 -2.06 -9.11
C GLY A 4 -11.19 -0.87 -8.58
N GLN A 5 -12.47 -1.08 -8.27
CA GLN A 5 -13.29 -0.09 -7.56
C GLN A 5 -13.06 -0.18 -6.06
N GLU A 6 -13.22 0.95 -5.37
CA GLU A 6 -13.24 1.02 -3.92
C GLU A 6 -14.53 0.42 -3.34
N GLU A 7 -14.41 -0.17 -2.16
CA GLU A 7 -15.48 -0.74 -1.36
C GLU A 7 -15.48 -0.07 0.02
N ILE A 8 -16.66 0.10 0.60
CA ILE A 8 -16.78 0.47 2.02
C ILE A 8 -16.41 -0.76 2.86
N SER A 9 -15.49 -0.58 3.80
CA SER A 9 -15.08 -1.64 4.73
C SER A 9 -16.22 -2.03 5.67
N ALA A 10 -16.11 -3.21 6.30
CA ALA A 10 -17.12 -3.73 7.22
C ALA A 10 -17.41 -2.83 8.44
N SER A 11 -16.52 -1.89 8.77
CA SER A 11 -16.74 -0.89 9.84
C SER A 11 -17.49 0.36 9.37
N GLU A 12 -17.95 0.39 8.12
CA GLU A 12 -18.68 1.50 7.44
C GLU A 12 -17.98 2.87 7.42
N THR A 13 -16.78 2.96 7.97
CA THR A 13 -16.04 4.20 8.26
C THR A 13 -14.72 4.31 7.51
N SER A 14 -14.34 3.27 6.77
CA SER A 14 -13.09 3.22 6.01
C SER A 14 -13.32 2.61 4.63
N TYR A 15 -12.42 2.88 3.70
CA TYR A 15 -12.42 2.35 2.33
C TYR A 15 -11.37 1.27 2.16
N LEU A 16 -11.57 0.38 1.19
CA LEU A 16 -10.60 -0.62 0.73
C LEU A 16 -10.73 -0.86 -0.76
N ASN A 17 -9.67 -1.31 -1.42
CA ASN A 17 -9.71 -1.74 -2.82
C ASN A 17 -9.03 -3.11 -2.95
N ARG A 18 -9.81 -4.17 -3.20
CA ARG A 18 -9.28 -5.53 -3.23
C ARG A 18 -8.30 -5.76 -4.38
N THR A 19 -8.49 -5.09 -5.51
CA THR A 19 -7.59 -5.17 -6.65
C THR A 19 -6.25 -4.51 -6.33
N GLU A 20 -6.25 -3.37 -5.66
CA GLU A 20 -5.00 -2.76 -5.17
C GLU A 20 -4.30 -3.66 -4.15
N ALA A 21 -5.04 -4.26 -3.21
CA ALA A 21 -4.43 -5.21 -2.25
C ALA A 21 -3.78 -6.41 -2.96
N ALA A 22 -4.39 -6.93 -4.03
CA ALA A 22 -3.81 -7.98 -4.85
C ALA A 22 -2.56 -7.51 -5.62
N ASN A 23 -2.56 -6.27 -6.13
CA ASN A 23 -1.39 -5.71 -6.80
C ASN A 23 -0.24 -5.44 -5.81
N VAL A 24 -0.54 -4.98 -4.59
CA VAL A 24 0.45 -4.84 -3.50
C VAL A 24 1.13 -6.18 -3.23
N GLU A 25 0.36 -7.25 -3.02
CA GLU A 25 0.91 -8.59 -2.78
C GLU A 25 1.84 -9.03 -3.91
N LYS A 26 1.41 -8.89 -5.18
CA LYS A 26 2.23 -9.26 -6.34
C LYS A 26 3.56 -8.51 -6.38
N LEU A 27 3.56 -7.22 -6.09
CA LEU A 27 4.75 -6.38 -6.09
C LEU A 27 5.70 -6.66 -4.92
N VAL A 28 5.13 -6.97 -3.75
CA VAL A 28 5.89 -7.43 -2.60
C VAL A 28 6.56 -8.76 -2.94
N THR A 29 5.79 -9.72 -3.45
CA THR A 29 6.28 -11.04 -3.87
C THR A 29 7.37 -10.94 -4.91
N ALA A 30 7.27 -10.01 -5.87
CA ALA A 30 8.31 -9.78 -6.87
C ALA A 30 9.63 -9.35 -6.22
N PHE A 31 9.62 -8.44 -5.26
CA PHE A 31 10.85 -7.98 -4.61
C PHE A 31 11.47 -9.05 -3.72
N LEU A 32 10.65 -9.80 -2.99
CA LEU A 32 11.12 -10.95 -2.21
C LEU A 32 11.80 -11.99 -3.13
N LYS A 33 11.23 -12.26 -4.31
CA LYS A 33 11.84 -13.15 -5.31
C LYS A 33 13.13 -12.59 -5.92
N SER A 34 13.27 -11.27 -5.98
CA SER A 34 14.50 -10.59 -6.39
C SER A 34 15.56 -10.49 -5.28
N GLY A 35 15.30 -11.04 -4.09
CA GLY A 35 16.26 -11.11 -2.99
C GLY A 35 16.21 -9.93 -2.01
N VAL A 36 15.24 -9.01 -2.14
CA VAL A 36 15.02 -7.94 -1.16
C VAL A 36 14.52 -8.57 0.15
N VAL A 37 15.10 -8.18 1.28
CA VAL A 37 14.68 -8.77 2.56
C VAL A 37 13.37 -8.14 3.05
N PRO A 38 12.49 -8.88 3.74
CA PRO A 38 11.19 -8.36 4.19
C PRO A 38 11.27 -7.05 4.99
N SER A 39 12.29 -6.93 5.86
CA SER A 39 12.48 -5.77 6.73
C SER A 39 12.83 -4.48 5.98
N GLU A 40 13.25 -4.56 4.71
CA GLU A 40 13.55 -3.45 3.81
C GLU A 40 12.31 -2.95 3.06
N ILE A 41 11.19 -3.67 3.13
CA ILE A 41 9.95 -3.35 2.44
C ILE A 41 8.96 -2.72 3.41
N GLY A 42 8.37 -1.59 3.02
CA GLY A 42 7.22 -0.99 3.69
C GLY A 42 6.02 -0.88 2.76
N VAL A 43 4.83 -1.08 3.31
CA VAL A 43 3.56 -0.82 2.63
C VAL A 43 2.79 0.25 3.41
N ILE A 44 2.48 1.33 2.73
CA ILE A 44 1.76 2.48 3.29
C ILE A 44 0.40 2.60 2.59
N THR A 45 -0.64 2.88 3.35
CA THR A 45 -1.99 3.15 2.85
C THR A 45 -2.61 4.36 3.53
N HIS A 46 -3.50 5.07 2.85
CA HIS A 46 -4.25 6.18 3.45
C HIS A 46 -5.36 5.74 4.39
N TYR A 47 -5.82 4.49 4.25
CA TYR A 47 -7.00 3.98 4.96
C TYR A 47 -6.64 2.77 5.83
N GLU A 48 -7.02 2.85 7.11
CA GLU A 48 -6.76 1.79 8.09
C GLU A 48 -7.51 0.49 7.76
N GLY A 49 -8.76 0.59 7.27
CA GLY A 49 -9.50 -0.58 6.78
C GLY A 49 -8.79 -1.27 5.60
N HIS A 50 -8.12 -0.50 4.74
CA HIS A 50 -7.33 -1.07 3.65
C HIS A 50 -6.03 -1.73 4.13
N ARG A 51 -5.41 -1.21 5.20
CA ARG A 51 -4.25 -1.85 5.83
C ARG A 51 -4.57 -3.29 6.24
N GLY A 52 -5.70 -3.48 6.93
CA GLY A 52 -6.19 -4.80 7.31
C GLY A 52 -6.49 -5.69 6.09
N CYS A 53 -7.07 -5.11 5.04
CA CYS A 53 -7.31 -5.81 3.77
C CYS A 53 -6.02 -6.35 3.15
N ILE A 54 -4.97 -5.52 3.04
CA ILE A 54 -3.66 -5.90 2.50
C ILE A 54 -3.03 -7.03 3.33
N VAL A 55 -2.98 -6.89 4.66
CA VAL A 55 -2.40 -7.91 5.55
C VAL A 55 -3.13 -9.24 5.40
N ASN A 56 -4.46 -9.21 5.43
CA ASN A 56 -5.28 -10.42 5.26
C ASN A 56 -5.10 -11.04 3.87
N TYR A 57 -4.96 -10.21 2.83
CA TYR A 57 -4.75 -10.68 1.47
C TYR A 57 -3.40 -11.41 1.34
N MET A 58 -2.31 -10.80 1.83
CA MET A 58 -0.98 -11.43 1.80
C MET A 58 -0.94 -12.72 2.60
N ALA A 59 -1.60 -12.77 3.77
CA ALA A 59 -1.64 -13.98 4.59
C ALA A 59 -2.37 -15.14 3.91
N ARG A 60 -3.43 -14.87 3.13
CA ARG A 60 -4.27 -15.90 2.49
C ARG A 60 -3.80 -16.29 1.09
N ASN A 61 -3.28 -15.34 0.32
CA ASN A 61 -3.00 -15.52 -1.10
C ASN A 61 -1.50 -15.44 -1.45
N GLY A 62 -0.65 -15.05 -0.49
CA GLY A 62 0.79 -14.94 -0.71
C GLY A 62 1.40 -16.25 -1.17
N SER A 63 2.15 -16.21 -2.28
CA SER A 63 2.76 -17.39 -2.91
C SER A 63 4.06 -17.90 -2.27
N LEU A 64 4.51 -17.26 -1.19
CA LEU A 64 5.77 -17.55 -0.49
C LEU A 64 5.49 -17.96 0.96
N ARG A 65 6.54 -18.27 1.73
CA ARG A 65 6.39 -18.58 3.17
C ARG A 65 5.70 -17.41 3.88
N GLN A 66 4.62 -17.70 4.62
CA GLN A 66 3.82 -16.69 5.33
C GLN A 66 4.65 -15.79 6.25
N GLN A 67 5.73 -16.32 6.84
CA GLN A 67 6.61 -15.57 7.71
C GLN A 67 7.25 -14.36 6.99
N LEU A 68 7.61 -14.51 5.71
CA LEU A 68 8.18 -13.41 4.92
C LEU A 68 7.20 -12.24 4.81
N TYR A 69 5.91 -12.50 4.61
CA TYR A 69 4.91 -11.43 4.55
C TYR A 69 4.61 -10.81 5.92
N LYS A 70 4.73 -11.59 7.00
CA LYS A 70 4.50 -11.09 8.37
C LYS A 70 5.58 -10.12 8.85
N GLU A 71 6.80 -10.25 8.33
CA GLU A 71 7.92 -9.36 8.63
C GLU A 71 7.83 -8.02 7.88
N ILE A 72 6.97 -7.92 6.86
CA ILE A 72 6.74 -6.69 6.10
C ILE A 72 5.84 -5.76 6.90
N GLU A 73 6.30 -4.53 7.04
CA GLU A 73 5.58 -3.50 7.76
C GLU A 73 4.47 -2.91 6.88
N VAL A 74 3.22 -3.08 7.31
CA VAL A 74 2.03 -2.49 6.66
C VAL A 74 1.38 -1.52 7.63
N ALA A 75 1.33 -0.24 7.31
CA ALA A 75 0.73 0.77 8.18
C ALA A 75 -0.03 1.86 7.41
N SER A 76 -0.83 2.62 8.14
CA SER A 76 -1.36 3.89 7.63
C SER A 76 -0.25 4.95 7.52
N VAL A 77 -0.46 5.99 6.71
CA VAL A 77 0.49 7.12 6.59
C VAL A 77 0.83 7.72 7.96
N ASP A 78 -0.19 8.00 8.78
CA ASP A 78 -0.03 8.61 10.10
C ASP A 78 0.80 7.71 11.02
N ALA A 79 0.53 6.39 10.99
CA ALA A 79 1.30 5.44 11.78
C ALA A 79 2.75 5.33 11.29
N PHE A 80 3.02 5.46 9.98
CA PHE A 80 4.36 5.29 9.41
C PHE A 80 5.29 6.51 9.62
N GLN A 81 4.81 7.58 10.24
CA GLN A 81 5.58 8.81 10.41
C GLN A 81 6.90 8.59 11.18
N GLY A 82 8.00 9.17 10.68
CA GLY A 82 9.34 9.06 11.28
C GLY A 82 10.05 7.73 11.05
N ARG A 83 9.42 6.77 10.36
CA ARG A 83 10.02 5.50 9.94
C ARG A 83 10.41 5.57 8.47
N GLU A 84 11.38 4.78 8.04
CA GLU A 84 11.83 4.70 6.65
C GLU A 84 12.12 3.25 6.26
N LYS A 85 11.99 2.96 4.98
CA LYS A 85 12.31 1.67 4.37
C LYS A 85 13.03 1.89 3.05
N ASP A 86 13.77 0.89 2.61
CA ASP A 86 14.44 0.94 1.31
C ASP A 86 13.44 1.04 0.17
N TYR A 87 12.36 0.26 0.27
CA TYR A 87 11.34 0.24 -0.75
C TYR A 87 9.94 0.38 -0.19
N ILE A 88 9.22 1.41 -0.63
CA ILE A 88 7.85 1.70 -0.20
C ILE A 88 6.85 1.33 -1.29
N ARG A 89 5.74 0.71 -0.90
CA ARG A 89 4.53 0.59 -1.72
C ARG A 89 3.49 1.51 -1.12
N LEU A 90 3.04 2.49 -1.89
CA LEU A 90 1.96 3.37 -1.48
C LEU A 90 0.66 2.95 -2.16
N SER A 91 -0.33 2.51 -1.38
CA SER A 91 -1.67 2.18 -1.84
C SER A 91 -2.61 3.36 -1.57
N CYS A 92 -3.20 3.91 -2.62
CA CYS A 92 -3.99 5.13 -2.51
C CYS A 92 -5.48 4.85 -2.28
N VAL A 93 -6.02 3.73 -2.78
CA VAL A 93 -7.41 3.26 -2.66
C VAL A 93 -8.45 4.17 -3.32
N ARG A 94 -8.47 5.46 -2.97
CA ARG A 94 -9.45 6.46 -3.41
C ARG A 94 -8.83 7.86 -3.43
N SER A 95 -9.08 8.63 -4.49
CA SER A 95 -9.01 10.10 -4.43
C SER A 95 -10.42 10.62 -4.59
N ASN A 96 -10.92 11.33 -3.58
CA ASN A 96 -12.21 11.99 -3.69
C ASN A 96 -12.13 12.95 -4.88
N GLU A 97 -12.96 12.75 -5.91
CA GLU A 97 -13.09 13.68 -7.05
C GLU A 97 -13.30 15.14 -6.59
N HIS A 98 -13.75 15.34 -5.35
CA HIS A 98 -13.99 16.65 -4.74
C HIS A 98 -12.98 17.09 -3.66
N GLN A 99 -12.08 16.24 -3.15
CA GLN A 99 -11.18 16.62 -2.04
C GLN A 99 -9.71 16.19 -2.19
N GLY A 100 -9.37 15.35 -3.18
CA GLY A 100 -7.99 14.90 -3.38
C GLY A 100 -7.40 14.15 -2.18
N ILE A 101 -6.12 13.78 -2.27
CA ILE A 101 -5.34 13.33 -1.11
C ILE A 101 -4.79 14.56 -0.39
N ASP A 102 -4.80 14.54 0.94
CA ASP A 102 -4.08 15.55 1.76
C ASP A 102 -2.60 15.61 1.34
N PRO A 103 -2.14 16.75 0.77
CA PRO A 103 -0.77 16.89 0.30
C PRO A 103 0.28 16.65 1.39
N ARG A 104 -0.05 16.91 2.66
CA ARG A 104 0.86 16.67 3.79
C ARG A 104 1.08 15.18 4.00
N ARG A 105 0.00 14.39 3.94
CA ARG A 105 0.05 12.92 4.05
C ARG A 105 0.78 12.31 2.86
N LEU A 106 0.53 12.82 1.65
CA LEU A 106 1.26 12.41 0.46
C LEU A 106 2.76 12.68 0.60
N ASN A 107 3.16 13.89 1.03
CA ASN A 107 4.57 14.23 1.24
C ASN A 107 5.24 13.32 2.28
N VAL A 108 4.54 13.00 3.37
CA VAL A 108 5.05 12.03 4.36
C VAL A 108 5.30 10.70 3.68
N ALA A 109 4.30 10.14 2.97
CA ALA A 109 4.41 8.84 2.30
C ALA A 109 5.52 8.79 1.24
N LEU A 110 5.63 9.82 0.39
CA LEU A 110 6.62 9.92 -0.67
C LEU A 110 8.06 9.96 -0.14
N THR A 111 8.27 10.53 1.05
CA THR A 111 9.59 10.66 1.67
C THR A 111 10.00 9.47 2.55
N ARG A 112 9.20 8.40 2.62
CA ARG A 112 9.54 7.22 3.45
C ARG A 112 10.48 6.22 2.75
N ALA A 113 10.68 6.36 1.44
CA ALA A 113 11.50 5.46 0.64
C ALA A 113 12.95 5.94 0.52
N ARG A 114 13.93 5.08 0.83
CA ARG A 114 15.35 5.39 0.65
C ARG A 114 15.85 5.15 -0.77
N TYR A 115 15.39 4.07 -1.42
CA TYR A 115 15.84 3.70 -2.78
C TYR A 115 14.72 3.74 -3.82
N GLY A 116 13.49 3.38 -3.46
CA GLY A 116 12.41 3.37 -4.45
C GLY A 116 11.02 3.32 -3.86
N ILE A 117 10.08 3.96 -4.55
CA ILE A 117 8.66 3.93 -4.22
C ILE A 117 7.88 3.42 -5.42
N VAL A 118 6.86 2.60 -5.16
CA VAL A 118 5.85 2.20 -6.15
C VAL A 118 4.49 2.68 -5.66
N ILE A 119 3.83 3.49 -6.47
CA ILE A 119 2.52 4.07 -6.15
C ILE A 119 1.43 3.29 -6.88
N LEU A 120 0.41 2.87 -6.14
CA LEU A 120 -0.77 2.18 -6.64
C LEU A 120 -1.97 3.10 -6.44
N GLY A 121 -2.66 3.38 -7.54
CA GLY A 121 -3.85 4.21 -7.53
C GLY A 121 -4.41 4.39 -8.94
N ASN A 122 -5.66 4.84 -9.02
CA ASN A 122 -6.31 5.23 -10.27
C ASN A 122 -5.72 6.54 -10.85
N PRO A 123 -5.00 6.50 -11.98
CA PRO A 123 -4.33 7.68 -12.53
C PRO A 123 -5.29 8.82 -12.91
N LYS A 124 -6.58 8.51 -13.15
CA LYS A 124 -7.61 9.54 -13.37
C LYS A 124 -7.87 10.38 -12.13
N GLU A 125 -7.72 9.79 -10.95
CA GLU A 125 -7.98 10.46 -9.67
C GLU A 125 -6.72 11.06 -9.05
N TYR A 126 -5.53 10.57 -9.44
CA TYR A 126 -4.24 11.00 -8.86
C TYR A 126 -3.39 11.85 -9.78
N GLY A 127 -3.77 12.03 -11.05
CA GLY A 127 -3.00 12.82 -12.01
C GLY A 127 -1.56 12.33 -12.13
N CYS A 128 -1.34 11.27 -12.91
CA CYS A 128 -0.01 10.75 -13.28
C CYS A 128 1.03 10.75 -12.13
N LEU A 129 0.99 9.71 -11.30
CA LEU A 129 2.11 9.38 -10.42
C LEU A 129 2.70 8.06 -10.91
N VAL A 130 3.88 8.15 -11.53
CA VAL A 130 4.70 7.03 -12.02
C VAL A 130 5.85 6.83 -11.06
#